data_AF-A0A8T1WS05-F1
#
_entry.id   AF-A0A8T1WS05-F1
#
_cell.length_a   1.000
_cell.length_b   1.000
_cell.length_c   1.000
_cell.angle_alpha   90.00
_cell.angle_beta   90.00
_cell.angle_gamma   90.00
#
_symmetry.space_group_name_H-M   'P 1'
#
loop_
_entity.id
_entity.type
_entity.pdbx_description
1 polymer ?
#
loop_
_entity_poly.entity_id
_entity_poly.type
_entity_poly.pdbx_seq_one_letter_code
_entity_poly.pdbx_strand_id
1 'polypeptide(L)'
;MSARRLPLLCCVFLSSCMAAMPDFSQFGGFNNPCAPFTCSGKQTPVPRKDFVFTANGCGTAAMPISATAEFQECCNWHDACYSTCGMKKLKCEKRLEKCMTGKCNAVADPNEREECHSTAKLFSFGANMIACPAYQESQKEACECVANDQVAGANRARLVHFLTENGAPAKDLEDQEMDKLLAKYEGQEPTMFLRLLKKYPKALKRDPTKANFMDDIMKNGGGVKEETTRKTKTEKIIPVDEHVEL
;
A
#
# COMPACT_ATOMS: atom_id res chain seq x y z
N MET A 1 -15.99 76.19 22.47
CA MET A 1 -15.17 75.29 21.62
C MET A 1 -13.71 75.48 21.99
N SER A 2 -13.16 74.63 22.87
CA SER A 2 -11.72 74.41 23.06
C SER A 2 -11.50 73.36 24.16
N ALA A 3 -10.86 72.24 23.83
CA ALA A 3 -10.10 71.37 24.74
C ALA A 3 -9.16 70.52 23.86
N ARG A 4 -7.88 70.93 23.77
CA ARG A 4 -6.68 70.32 24.42
C ARG A 4 -6.24 68.98 23.79
N ARG A 5 -5.10 68.98 23.04
CA ARG A 5 -3.74 68.44 23.40
C ARG A 5 -3.73 66.90 23.49
N LEU A 6 -2.79 66.08 23.01
CA LEU A 6 -1.38 66.14 22.55
C LEU A 6 -1.09 64.79 21.80
N PRO A 7 0.15 64.34 21.50
CA PRO A 7 0.50 63.62 20.28
C PRO A 7 0.44 62.08 20.44
N LEU A 8 0.45 61.33 19.34
CA LEU A 8 0.67 59.89 19.38
C LEU A 8 2.01 59.55 18.71
N LEU A 9 3.04 59.39 19.53
CA LEU A 9 4.18 58.52 19.23
C LEU A 9 3.83 57.14 19.80
N CYS A 10 3.74 56.11 18.96
CA CYS A 10 3.93 54.74 19.40
C CYS A 10 4.45 53.89 18.24
N CYS A 11 5.78 53.78 18.16
CA CYS A 11 6.41 52.61 17.56
C CYS A 11 6.08 51.42 18.46
N VAL A 12 5.37 50.43 17.93
CA VAL A 12 5.39 49.08 18.50
C VAL A 12 5.75 48.13 17.38
N PHE A 13 6.94 47.57 17.52
CA PHE A 13 7.50 46.49 16.73
C PHE A 13 6.53 45.31 16.71
N LEU A 14 5.95 45.02 15.55
CA LEU A 14 5.29 43.73 15.27
C LEU A 14 6.40 42.69 15.02
N SER A 15 6.99 42.20 16.10
CA SER A 15 7.72 40.94 16.12
C SER A 15 6.76 39.82 16.49
N SER A 16 6.92 38.66 15.83
CA SER A 16 6.30 37.35 16.13
C SER A 16 4.92 37.14 15.49
N CYS A 17 4.60 36.05 14.79
CA CYS A 17 5.28 34.79 14.51
C CYS A 17 5.07 34.45 13.03
N MET A 18 6.12 34.42 12.22
CA MET A 18 6.09 33.48 11.09
C MET A 18 6.21 32.11 11.74
N ALA A 19 5.10 31.38 11.84
CA ALA A 19 5.17 29.96 12.09
C ALA A 19 6.21 29.41 11.11
N ALA A 20 7.27 28.79 11.64
CA ALA A 20 8.22 28.08 10.83
C ALA A 20 7.41 26.98 10.12
N MET A 21 7.01 27.26 8.88
CA MET A 21 6.46 26.22 8.03
C MET A 21 7.55 25.16 7.92
N PRO A 22 7.24 23.87 8.10
CA PRO A 22 8.24 22.84 7.87
C PRO A 22 8.83 23.06 6.48
N ASP A 23 10.15 23.12 6.41
CA ASP A 23 10.89 23.36 5.18
C ASP A 23 10.61 22.20 4.21
N PHE A 24 9.62 22.41 3.33
CA PHE A 24 9.18 21.44 2.35
C PHE A 24 10.26 21.13 1.30
N SER A 25 11.38 21.87 1.28
CA SER A 25 12.53 21.54 0.44
C SER A 25 13.29 20.30 0.94
N GLN A 26 13.13 19.91 2.22
CA GLN A 26 13.64 18.63 2.74
C GLN A 26 12.80 17.42 2.27
N PHE A 27 11.62 17.68 1.71
CA PHE A 27 10.71 16.73 1.09
C PHE A 27 10.88 16.70 -0.45
N GLY A 28 12.11 16.95 -0.92
CA GLY A 28 12.53 16.84 -2.33
C GLY A 28 12.49 15.41 -2.85
N GLY A 29 11.29 14.88 -3.05
CA GLY A 29 11.06 13.52 -3.56
C GLY A 29 9.60 13.14 -3.76
N PHE A 30 8.66 13.97 -3.34
CA PHE A 30 7.24 13.59 -3.23
C PHE A 30 6.56 13.31 -4.57
N ASN A 31 7.14 13.73 -5.70
CA ASN A 31 6.59 13.51 -7.04
C ASN A 31 7.50 12.69 -7.96
N ASN A 32 8.63 12.18 -7.46
CA ASN A 32 9.48 11.35 -8.30
C ASN A 32 8.86 9.96 -8.44
N PRO A 33 8.66 9.44 -9.67
CA PRO A 33 8.19 8.09 -9.85
C PRO A 33 9.16 7.14 -9.14
N CYS A 34 8.66 6.35 -8.18
CA CYS A 34 9.50 5.43 -7.43
C CYS A 34 10.19 4.46 -8.40
N ALA A 35 11.50 4.29 -8.24
CA ALA A 35 12.26 3.37 -9.08
C ALA A 35 11.69 1.94 -8.96
N PRO A 36 11.39 1.26 -10.07
CA PRO A 36 11.01 -0.15 -10.02
C PRO A 36 12.20 -0.99 -9.55
N PHE A 37 11.92 -2.19 -9.04
CA PHE A 37 12.97 -3.15 -8.75
C PHE A 37 13.64 -3.61 -10.06
N THR A 38 14.98 -3.59 -10.08
CA THR A 38 15.78 -3.94 -11.25
C THR A 38 16.88 -4.92 -10.88
N CYS A 39 17.32 -5.69 -11.87
CA CYS A 39 18.43 -6.63 -11.74
C CYS A 39 19.65 -6.13 -12.51
N SER A 40 20.85 -6.53 -12.05
CA SER A 40 22.10 -6.20 -12.73
C SER A 40 22.36 -7.12 -13.91
N GLY A 41 23.01 -6.59 -14.96
CA GLY A 41 23.47 -7.40 -16.09
C GLY A 41 22.34 -8.01 -16.93
N LYS A 42 22.50 -9.27 -17.35
CA LYS A 42 21.52 -10.02 -18.16
C LYS A 42 20.55 -10.84 -17.30
N GLN A 43 20.03 -10.20 -16.26
CA GLN A 43 19.08 -10.81 -15.33
C GLN A 43 17.76 -10.06 -15.36
N THR A 44 16.69 -10.78 -15.06
CA THR A 44 15.33 -10.24 -15.02
C THR A 44 14.71 -10.55 -13.65
N PRO A 45 13.98 -9.59 -13.06
CA PRO A 45 13.28 -9.83 -11.81
C PRO A 45 12.12 -10.80 -12.00
N VAL A 46 12.04 -11.78 -11.12
CA VAL A 46 10.96 -12.78 -11.06
C VAL A 46 10.49 -12.93 -9.62
N PRO A 47 9.23 -13.34 -9.39
CA PRO A 47 8.76 -13.61 -8.03
C PRO A 47 9.54 -14.77 -7.42
N ARG A 48 10.00 -14.60 -6.17
CA ARG A 48 10.60 -15.70 -5.40
C ARG A 48 9.62 -16.86 -5.30
N LYS A 49 10.10 -18.07 -5.61
CA LYS A 49 9.26 -19.28 -5.68
C LYS A 49 8.37 -19.47 -4.45
N ASP A 50 8.93 -19.31 -3.26
CA ASP A 50 8.33 -19.58 -1.95
C ASP A 50 7.85 -18.32 -1.20
N PHE A 51 7.78 -17.17 -1.87
CA PHE A 51 7.32 -15.93 -1.25
C PHE A 51 5.92 -16.06 -0.65
N VAL A 52 5.75 -15.65 0.61
CA VAL A 52 4.46 -15.64 1.30
C VAL A 52 3.92 -14.21 1.31
N PHE A 53 2.71 -14.02 0.80
CA PHE A 53 2.06 -12.72 0.84
C PHE A 53 1.64 -12.39 2.27
N THR A 54 2.11 -11.25 2.77
CA THR A 54 1.72 -10.70 4.07
C THR A 54 1.19 -9.28 3.94
N ALA A 55 0.31 -8.90 4.86
CA ALA A 55 -0.23 -7.55 4.98
C ALA A 55 -0.21 -7.08 6.44
N ASN A 56 0.17 -5.82 6.66
CA ASN A 56 0.12 -5.15 7.96
C ASN A 56 -1.03 -4.13 8.03
N GLY A 57 -1.65 -3.78 6.90
CA GLY A 57 -2.84 -2.93 6.87
C GLY A 57 -2.54 -1.46 6.61
N CYS A 58 -3.39 -0.59 7.13
CA CYS A 58 -3.32 0.85 6.83
C CYS A 58 -2.25 1.62 7.62
N GLY A 59 -1.15 0.96 7.99
CA GLY A 59 -0.14 1.39 8.96
C GLY A 59 0.12 2.90 9.01
N THR A 60 -0.43 3.57 10.02
CA THR A 60 -0.09 4.93 10.45
C THR A 60 -0.45 5.12 11.93
N ALA A 61 0.51 5.54 12.76
CA ALA A 61 0.26 6.03 14.12
C ALA A 61 -0.49 7.38 14.16
N ALA A 62 -0.73 8.03 13.01
CA ALA A 62 -1.18 9.41 12.89
C ALA A 62 -2.65 9.59 12.48
N MET A 63 -3.43 8.50 12.26
CA MET A 63 -4.82 8.60 11.82
C MET A 63 -5.80 7.88 12.76
N PRO A 64 -6.99 8.48 13.02
CA PRO A 64 -7.96 7.94 13.97
C PRO A 64 -8.40 6.52 13.59
N ILE A 65 -8.52 5.66 14.61
CA ILE A 65 -8.73 4.21 14.53
C ILE A 65 -10.06 3.83 13.82
N SER A 66 -11.02 4.75 13.68
CA SER A 66 -12.24 4.54 12.88
C SER A 66 -11.94 4.49 11.37
N ALA A 67 -11.10 5.41 10.88
CA ALA A 67 -10.70 5.48 9.47
C ALA A 67 -9.87 4.25 9.03
N THR A 68 -9.12 3.64 9.96
CA THR A 68 -8.27 2.49 9.64
C THR A 68 -9.04 1.18 9.55
N ALA A 69 -10.11 1.01 10.33
CA ALA A 69 -10.93 -0.19 10.30
C ALA A 69 -11.72 -0.31 8.97
N GLU A 70 -12.29 0.80 8.48
CA GLU A 70 -13.08 0.84 7.25
C GLU A 70 -12.25 0.53 5.99
N PHE A 71 -11.00 0.97 5.98
CA PHE A 71 -10.09 0.77 4.85
C PHE A 71 -9.11 -0.39 5.02
N GLN A 72 -9.15 -1.11 6.15
CA GLN A 72 -8.22 -2.20 6.46
C GLN A 72 -8.05 -3.19 5.30
N GLU A 73 -9.17 -3.59 4.67
CA GLU A 73 -9.15 -4.49 3.52
C GLU A 73 -8.44 -3.86 2.31
N CYS A 74 -8.70 -2.59 2.02
CA CYS A 74 -8.07 -1.87 0.91
C CYS A 74 -6.55 -1.78 1.10
N CYS A 75 -6.10 -1.51 2.32
CA CYS A 75 -4.68 -1.45 2.64
C CYS A 75 -4.02 -2.83 2.57
N ASN A 76 -4.66 -3.88 3.09
CA ASN A 76 -4.12 -5.24 2.96
C ASN A 76 -3.91 -5.64 1.49
N TRP A 77 -4.83 -5.26 0.61
CA TRP A 77 -4.71 -5.52 -0.83
C TRP A 77 -3.73 -4.57 -1.55
N HIS A 78 -3.41 -3.43 -0.96
CA HIS A 78 -2.35 -2.54 -1.41
C HIS A 78 -0.98 -3.11 -1.05
N ASP A 79 -0.79 -3.61 0.18
CA ASP A 79 0.40 -4.36 0.60
C ASP A 79 0.64 -5.55 -0.32
N ALA A 80 -0.38 -6.35 -0.59
CA ALA A 80 -0.31 -7.48 -1.51
C ALA A 80 0.10 -7.06 -2.94
N CYS A 81 -0.37 -5.90 -3.39
CA CYS A 81 0.00 -5.33 -4.69
C CYS A 81 1.46 -4.89 -4.71
N TYR A 82 1.93 -4.23 -3.65
CA TYR A 82 3.33 -3.84 -3.46
C TYR A 82 4.26 -5.05 -3.38
N SER A 83 3.82 -6.14 -2.77
CA SER A 83 4.56 -7.40 -2.68
C SER A 83 4.36 -8.32 -3.89
N THR A 84 3.68 -7.86 -4.95
CA THR A 84 3.65 -8.59 -6.21
C THR A 84 4.86 -8.19 -7.05
N CYS A 85 5.84 -9.07 -7.19
CA CYS A 85 7.08 -8.77 -7.90
C CYS A 85 6.82 -8.19 -9.31
N GLY A 86 7.46 -7.08 -9.65
CA GLY A 86 7.33 -6.40 -10.94
C GLY A 86 6.06 -5.55 -11.10
N MET A 87 5.18 -5.50 -10.10
CA MET A 87 3.99 -4.67 -10.13
C MET A 87 4.34 -3.19 -10.06
N LYS A 88 3.81 -2.37 -10.98
CA LYS A 88 4.04 -0.91 -10.96
C LYS A 88 3.32 -0.27 -9.77
N LYS A 89 4.02 0.52 -8.96
CA LYS A 89 3.44 1.30 -7.85
C LYS A 89 2.16 2.05 -8.24
N LEU A 90 2.18 2.78 -9.35
CA LEU A 90 1.01 3.53 -9.84
C LEU A 90 -0.24 2.65 -10.04
N LYS A 91 -0.06 1.38 -10.41
CA LYS A 91 -1.18 0.43 -10.52
C LYS A 91 -1.72 0.05 -9.14
N CYS A 92 -0.88 -0.04 -8.12
CA CYS A 92 -1.30 -0.25 -6.75
C CYS A 92 -2.02 0.98 -6.17
N GLU A 93 -1.53 2.21 -6.42
CA GLU A 93 -2.21 3.42 -5.95
C GLU A 93 -3.61 3.57 -6.55
N LYS A 94 -3.76 3.37 -7.86
CA LYS A 94 -5.07 3.40 -8.51
C LYS A 94 -6.03 2.35 -7.96
N ARG A 95 -5.52 1.21 -7.50
CA ARG A 95 -6.34 0.16 -6.88
C ARG A 95 -6.75 0.53 -5.46
N LEU A 96 -5.85 1.14 -4.69
CA LEU A 96 -6.13 1.65 -3.35
C LEU A 96 -7.24 2.71 -3.40
N GLU A 97 -7.05 3.72 -4.26
CA GLU A 97 -8.02 4.80 -4.48
C GLU A 97 -9.39 4.24 -4.89
N LYS A 98 -9.42 3.32 -5.87
CA LYS A 98 -10.67 2.67 -6.31
C LYS A 98 -11.34 1.90 -5.18
N CYS A 99 -10.58 1.16 -4.37
CA CYS A 99 -11.11 0.38 -3.26
C CYS A 99 -11.74 1.29 -2.20
N MET A 100 -11.01 2.31 -1.76
CA MET A 100 -11.47 3.25 -0.73
C MET A 100 -12.69 4.05 -1.20
N THR A 101 -12.66 4.56 -2.44
CA THR A 101 -13.81 5.23 -3.06
C THR A 101 -15.03 4.31 -3.10
N GLY A 102 -14.83 3.03 -3.44
CA GLY A 102 -15.90 2.03 -3.45
C GLY A 102 -16.52 1.82 -2.07
N LYS A 103 -15.71 1.76 -1.01
CA LYS A 103 -16.19 1.68 0.38
C LYS A 103 -17.00 2.93 0.76
N CYS A 104 -16.50 4.12 0.43
CA CYS A 104 -17.21 5.37 0.73
C CYS A 104 -18.54 5.50 -0.02
N ASN A 105 -18.63 5.03 -1.26
CA ASN A 105 -19.87 5.06 -2.03
C ASN A 105 -20.98 4.18 -1.42
N ALA A 106 -20.61 3.19 -0.60
CA ALA A 106 -21.57 2.35 0.13
C ALA A 106 -22.09 2.98 1.43
N VAL A 107 -21.52 4.11 1.88
CA VAL A 107 -21.98 4.84 3.06
C VAL A 107 -23.29 5.56 2.74
N ALA A 108 -24.32 5.28 3.53
CA ALA A 108 -25.68 5.78 3.30
C ALA A 108 -25.81 7.27 3.64
N ASP A 109 -25.33 7.67 4.82
CA ASP A 109 -25.39 9.05 5.28
C ASP A 109 -24.51 9.96 4.42
N PRO A 110 -25.04 11.08 3.87
CA PRO A 110 -24.27 11.96 3.01
C PRO A 110 -23.06 12.62 3.67
N ASN A 111 -23.16 12.98 4.96
CA ASN A 111 -22.08 13.66 5.68
C ASN A 111 -20.97 12.66 5.99
N GLU A 112 -21.32 11.47 6.52
CA GLU A 112 -20.35 10.39 6.76
C GLU A 112 -19.67 9.94 5.46
N ARG A 113 -20.42 9.92 4.34
CA ARG A 113 -19.86 9.61 3.02
C ARG A 113 -18.83 10.65 2.57
N GLU A 114 -19.10 11.94 2.79
CA GLU A 114 -18.16 13.02 2.46
C GLU A 114 -16.89 12.96 3.32
N GLU A 115 -17.04 12.68 4.62
CA GLU A 115 -15.92 12.46 5.54
C GLU A 115 -15.08 11.24 5.14
N CYS A 116 -15.73 10.14 4.75
CA CYS A 116 -15.06 8.96 4.21
C CYS A 116 -14.24 9.31 2.95
N HIS A 117 -14.83 10.03 1.98
CA HIS A 117 -14.11 10.43 0.76
C HIS A 117 -12.93 11.35 1.05
N SER A 118 -13.07 12.26 2.01
CA SER A 118 -11.97 13.13 2.45
C SER A 118 -10.81 12.32 3.04
N THR A 119 -11.15 11.32 3.85
CA THR A 119 -10.19 10.39 4.44
C THR A 119 -9.52 9.51 3.37
N ALA A 120 -10.29 8.93 2.45
CA ALA A 120 -9.78 8.13 1.33
C ALA A 120 -8.77 8.91 0.46
N LYS A 121 -9.05 10.19 0.21
CA LYS A 121 -8.13 11.10 -0.51
C LYS A 121 -6.83 11.30 0.24
N LEU A 122 -6.88 11.49 1.56
CA LEU A 122 -5.69 11.64 2.39
C LEU A 122 -4.81 10.38 2.34
N PHE A 123 -5.39 9.20 2.47
CA PHE A 123 -4.69 7.92 2.31
C PHE A 123 -4.04 7.79 0.93
N SER A 124 -4.82 8.04 -0.13
CA SER A 124 -4.34 7.93 -1.50
C SER A 124 -3.21 8.93 -1.79
N PHE A 125 -3.31 10.15 -1.27
CA PHE A 125 -2.26 11.16 -1.36
C PHE A 125 -0.99 10.70 -0.64
N GLY A 126 -1.10 10.24 0.61
CA GLY A 126 0.04 9.71 1.36
C GLY A 126 0.71 8.54 0.64
N ALA A 127 -0.07 7.58 0.15
CA ALA A 127 0.47 6.46 -0.60
C ALA A 127 1.19 6.90 -1.88
N ASN A 128 0.66 7.90 -2.61
CA ASN A 128 1.34 8.45 -3.78
C ASN A 128 2.68 9.12 -3.45
N MET A 129 2.71 9.97 -2.42
CA MET A 129 3.83 10.90 -2.21
C MET A 129 4.97 10.32 -1.37
N ILE A 130 4.68 9.47 -0.38
CA ILE A 130 5.66 9.07 0.65
C ILE A 130 5.90 7.57 0.73
N ALA A 131 5.15 6.72 0.01
CA ALA A 131 5.28 5.27 0.12
C ALA A 131 6.35 4.62 -0.79
N CYS A 132 7.26 5.40 -1.43
CA CYS A 132 8.33 4.80 -2.24
C CYS A 132 9.16 3.77 -1.46
N PRO A 133 9.63 4.04 -0.22
CA PRO A 133 10.44 3.06 0.50
C PRO A 133 9.68 1.78 0.83
N ALA A 134 8.41 1.89 1.24
CA ALA A 134 7.54 0.73 1.50
C ALA A 134 7.33 -0.12 0.23
N TYR A 135 7.11 0.52 -0.91
CA TYR A 135 7.01 -0.15 -2.21
C TYR A 135 8.32 -0.85 -2.59
N GLN A 136 9.45 -0.15 -2.48
CA GLN A 136 10.75 -0.68 -2.87
C GLN A 136 11.19 -1.86 -2.01
N GLU A 137 10.97 -1.79 -0.69
CA GLU A 137 11.30 -2.92 0.19
C GLU A 137 10.38 -4.10 -0.08
N SER A 138 9.08 -3.87 -0.28
CA SER A 138 8.14 -4.94 -0.65
C SER A 138 8.52 -5.63 -1.96
N GLN A 139 9.00 -4.87 -2.95
CA GLN A 139 9.50 -5.45 -4.20
C GLN A 139 10.79 -6.25 -3.99
N LYS A 140 11.72 -5.75 -3.16
CA LYS A 140 12.99 -6.42 -2.84
C LYS A 140 12.78 -7.74 -2.07
N GLU A 141 11.78 -7.79 -1.19
CA GLU A 141 11.37 -9.01 -0.50
C GLU A 141 10.77 -10.02 -1.49
N ALA A 142 9.87 -9.56 -2.37
CA ALA A 142 9.09 -10.43 -3.24
C ALA A 142 9.83 -10.89 -4.50
N CYS A 143 10.83 -10.13 -4.96
CA CYS A 143 11.57 -10.41 -6.17
C CYS A 143 12.92 -11.08 -5.91
N GLU A 144 13.35 -11.87 -6.89
CA GLU A 144 14.73 -12.30 -7.07
C GLU A 144 15.17 -12.11 -8.52
N CYS A 145 16.48 -12.10 -8.75
CA CYS A 145 17.06 -11.93 -10.08
C CYS A 145 17.52 -13.28 -10.63
N VAL A 146 16.99 -13.66 -11.78
CA VAL A 146 17.40 -14.89 -12.51
C VAL A 146 17.94 -14.53 -13.88
N ALA A 147 18.71 -15.44 -14.49
CA ALA A 147 19.15 -15.25 -15.88
C ALA A 147 17.94 -15.18 -16.83
N ASN A 148 18.04 -14.40 -17.91
CA ASN A 148 16.90 -14.15 -18.81
C ASN A 148 16.30 -15.43 -19.41
N ASP A 149 17.10 -16.45 -19.67
CA ASP A 149 16.67 -17.77 -20.16
C ASP A 149 15.98 -18.62 -19.08
N GLN A 150 16.07 -18.24 -17.81
CA GLN A 150 15.43 -18.92 -16.68
C GLN A 150 14.09 -18.30 -16.26
N VAL A 151 13.70 -17.16 -16.83
CA VAL A 151 12.49 -16.40 -16.43
C VAL A 151 11.23 -17.25 -16.53
N ALA A 152 11.03 -17.94 -17.65
CA ALA A 152 9.85 -18.78 -17.86
C ALA A 152 9.79 -19.92 -16.82
N GLY A 153 10.92 -20.58 -16.57
CA GLY A 153 11.03 -21.63 -15.56
C GLY A 153 10.76 -21.14 -14.14
N ALA A 154 11.27 -19.96 -13.78
CA ALA A 154 11.04 -19.37 -12.46
C ALA A 154 9.57 -19.00 -12.24
N ASN A 155 8.93 -18.37 -13.23
CA ASN A 155 7.50 -18.04 -13.16
C ASN A 155 6.63 -19.31 -13.07
N ARG A 156 6.96 -20.36 -13.83
CA ARG A 156 6.27 -21.65 -13.74
C ARG A 156 6.45 -22.30 -12.37
N ALA A 157 7.67 -22.32 -11.84
CA ALA A 157 7.96 -22.88 -10.52
C ALA A 157 7.19 -22.13 -9.41
N ARG A 158 7.11 -20.80 -9.50
CA ARG A 158 6.29 -20.00 -8.60
C ARG A 158 4.80 -20.33 -8.73
N LEU A 159 4.28 -20.46 -9.95
CA LEU A 159 2.88 -20.81 -10.19
C LEU A 159 2.51 -22.16 -9.57
N VAL A 160 3.29 -23.19 -9.86
CA VAL A 160 3.11 -24.55 -9.32
C VAL A 160 3.12 -24.51 -7.80
N HIS A 161 4.13 -23.85 -7.21
CA HIS A 161 4.24 -23.75 -5.75
C HIS A 161 3.03 -23.04 -5.14
N PHE A 162 2.64 -21.89 -5.69
CA PHE A 162 1.51 -21.13 -5.19
C PHE A 162 0.20 -21.92 -5.25
N LEU A 163 -0.10 -22.59 -6.37
CA LEU A 163 -1.32 -23.38 -6.52
C LEU A 163 -1.34 -24.58 -5.56
N THR A 164 -0.21 -25.28 -5.43
CA THR A 164 -0.09 -26.46 -4.57
C THR A 164 -0.31 -26.09 -3.10
N GLU A 165 0.41 -25.09 -2.58
CA GLU A 165 0.31 -24.67 -1.18
C GLU A 165 -1.07 -24.13 -0.79
N ASN A 166 -1.84 -23.65 -1.77
CA ASN A 166 -3.16 -23.08 -1.55
C ASN A 166 -4.30 -24.04 -1.92
N GLY A 167 -4.00 -25.33 -2.13
CA GLY A 167 -5.00 -26.37 -2.32
C GLY A 167 -5.80 -26.22 -3.62
N ALA A 168 -5.15 -25.80 -4.70
CA ALA A 168 -5.77 -25.75 -6.01
C ALA A 168 -6.31 -27.14 -6.44
N PRO A 169 -7.44 -27.21 -7.16
CA PRO A 169 -7.94 -28.47 -7.71
C PRO A 169 -6.89 -29.17 -8.58
N ALA A 170 -6.87 -30.50 -8.61
CA ALA A 170 -5.90 -31.27 -9.41
C ALA A 170 -5.88 -30.87 -10.89
N LYS A 171 -7.04 -30.54 -11.46
CA LYS A 171 -7.16 -30.02 -12.84
C LYS A 171 -6.38 -28.71 -13.08
N ASP A 172 -6.27 -27.83 -12.08
CA ASP A 172 -5.56 -26.56 -12.18
C ASP A 172 -4.03 -26.77 -12.06
N LEU A 173 -3.59 -27.97 -11.66
CA LEU A 173 -2.18 -28.38 -11.53
C LEU A 173 -1.69 -29.21 -12.74
N GLU A 174 -2.56 -29.46 -13.72
CA GLU A 174 -2.16 -30.11 -14.97
C GLU A 174 -1.25 -29.19 -15.80
N ASP A 175 -0.19 -29.76 -16.38
CA ASP A 175 0.81 -28.99 -17.13
C ASP A 175 0.18 -28.13 -18.23
N GLN A 176 -0.82 -28.67 -18.96
CA GLN A 176 -1.51 -27.97 -20.02
C GLN A 176 -2.26 -26.72 -19.54
N GLU A 177 -2.95 -26.79 -18.41
CA GLU A 177 -3.70 -25.65 -17.86
C GLU A 177 -2.77 -24.59 -17.29
N MET A 178 -1.68 -25.00 -16.66
CA MET A 178 -0.64 -24.08 -16.19
C MET A 178 0.05 -23.35 -17.35
N ASP A 179 0.43 -24.09 -18.39
CA ASP A 179 1.09 -23.52 -19.57
C ASP A 179 0.14 -22.57 -20.33
N LYS A 180 -1.14 -22.92 -20.44
CA LYS A 180 -2.18 -22.03 -20.99
C LYS A 180 -2.35 -20.76 -20.17
N LEU A 181 -2.34 -20.87 -18.84
CA LEU A 181 -2.42 -19.70 -17.95
C LEU A 181 -1.19 -18.81 -18.10
N LEU A 182 0.01 -19.38 -18.14
CA LEU A 182 1.26 -18.63 -18.36
C LEU A 182 1.25 -17.93 -19.71
N ALA A 183 0.86 -18.62 -20.79
CA ALA A 183 0.75 -18.02 -22.12
C ALA A 183 -0.28 -16.89 -22.18
N LYS A 184 -1.43 -17.02 -21.50
CA LYS A 184 -2.46 -15.96 -21.42
C LYS A 184 -1.94 -14.67 -20.79
N TYR A 185 -0.94 -14.75 -19.91
CA TYR A 185 -0.39 -13.62 -19.17
C TYR A 185 1.08 -13.35 -19.47
N GLU A 186 1.60 -13.78 -20.62
CA GLU A 186 2.97 -13.49 -21.04
C GLU A 186 3.25 -11.97 -21.03
N GLY A 187 4.29 -11.55 -20.31
CA GLY A 187 4.62 -10.13 -20.08
C GLY A 187 3.68 -9.39 -19.11
N GLN A 188 2.70 -10.08 -18.53
CA GLN A 188 1.75 -9.59 -17.53
C GLN A 188 1.70 -10.46 -16.28
N GLU A 189 2.78 -11.20 -15.99
CA GLU A 189 2.90 -12.13 -14.86
C GLU A 189 2.58 -11.49 -13.50
N PRO A 190 2.98 -10.22 -13.21
CA PRO A 190 2.55 -9.56 -11.98
C PRO A 190 1.01 -9.45 -11.87
N THR A 191 0.33 -9.23 -13.00
CA THR A 191 -1.14 -9.20 -13.02
C THR A 191 -1.72 -10.58 -12.75
N MET A 192 -1.13 -11.62 -13.33
CA MET A 192 -1.53 -13.01 -13.11
C MET A 192 -1.42 -13.39 -11.64
N PHE A 193 -0.26 -13.16 -11.01
CA PHE A 193 -0.04 -13.53 -9.61
C PHE A 193 -0.94 -12.77 -8.63
N LEU A 194 -1.20 -11.48 -8.87
CA LEU A 194 -2.15 -10.74 -8.05
C LEU A 194 -3.60 -11.23 -8.22
N ARG A 195 -3.98 -11.68 -9.42
CA ARG A 195 -5.30 -12.30 -9.67
C ARG A 195 -5.41 -13.67 -9.02
N LEU A 196 -4.35 -14.48 -9.07
CA LEU A 196 -4.29 -15.76 -8.35
C LEU A 196 -4.43 -15.54 -6.84
N LEU A 197 -3.72 -14.57 -6.27
CA LEU A 197 -3.87 -14.22 -4.87
C LEU A 197 -5.31 -13.83 -4.51
N LYS A 198 -6.02 -13.11 -5.40
CA LYS A 198 -7.46 -12.83 -5.23
C LYS A 198 -8.34 -14.08 -5.27
N LYS A 199 -8.05 -15.05 -6.14
CA LYS A 199 -8.75 -16.34 -6.19
C LYS A 199 -8.51 -17.18 -4.93
N TYR A 200 -7.33 -17.05 -4.31
CA TYR A 200 -6.94 -17.74 -3.09
C TYR A 200 -6.69 -16.72 -1.94
N PRO A 201 -7.72 -16.01 -1.46
CA PRO A 201 -7.54 -14.87 -0.54
C PRO A 201 -6.95 -15.28 0.82
N LYS A 202 -7.09 -16.55 1.22
CA LYS A 202 -6.45 -17.11 2.42
C LYS A 202 -4.92 -17.15 2.34
N ALA A 203 -4.35 -17.06 1.13
CA ALA A 203 -2.91 -17.00 0.92
C ALA A 203 -2.30 -15.65 1.37
N LEU A 204 -3.12 -14.60 1.48
CA LEU A 204 -2.71 -13.32 2.06
C LEU A 204 -2.80 -13.41 3.59
N LYS A 205 -1.65 -13.55 4.25
CA LYS A 205 -1.57 -13.66 5.71
C LYS A 205 -1.49 -12.28 6.34
N ARG A 206 -2.11 -12.10 7.50
CA ARG A 206 -1.92 -10.88 8.29
C ARG A 206 -0.64 -10.99 9.11
N ASP A 207 0.22 -10.00 8.99
CA ASP A 207 1.44 -9.87 9.76
C ASP A 207 1.51 -8.46 10.37
N PRO A 208 1.00 -8.27 11.61
CA PRO A 208 1.03 -6.97 12.26
C PRO A 208 2.44 -6.55 12.71
N THR A 209 3.44 -7.44 12.59
CA THR A 209 4.82 -7.16 12.98
C THR A 209 5.68 -6.66 11.83
N LYS A 210 5.20 -6.79 10.58
CA LYS A 210 5.86 -6.22 9.40
C LYS A 210 5.92 -4.69 9.56
N ALA A 211 7.14 -4.16 9.56
CA ALA A 211 7.41 -2.77 9.88
C ALA A 211 6.57 -1.82 9.03
N ASN A 212 5.83 -0.93 9.68
CA ASN A 212 5.15 0.16 9.00
C ASN A 212 6.20 1.23 8.75
N PHE A 213 6.49 1.52 7.48
CA PHE A 213 7.42 2.59 7.10
C PHE A 213 7.14 3.91 7.84
N MET A 214 5.87 4.23 8.07
CA MET A 214 5.45 5.42 8.82
C MET A 214 5.79 5.34 10.31
N ASP A 215 5.68 4.16 10.93
CA ASP A 215 6.06 3.98 12.32
C ASP A 215 7.57 4.13 12.49
N ASP A 216 8.36 3.66 11.51
CA ASP A 216 9.81 3.85 11.52
C ASP A 216 10.20 5.30 11.35
N ILE A 217 9.50 6.07 10.49
CA ILE A 217 9.68 7.53 10.41
C ILE A 217 9.35 8.19 11.76
N MET A 218 8.21 7.85 12.37
CA MET A 218 7.80 8.47 13.64
C MET A 218 8.74 8.10 14.80
N LYS A 219 9.19 6.85 14.87
CA LYS A 219 10.13 6.37 15.91
C LYS A 219 11.51 6.99 15.77
N ASN A 220 11.97 7.21 14.53
CA ASN A 220 13.30 7.77 14.27
C ASN A 220 13.29 9.30 14.11
N GLY A 221 12.12 9.93 13.97
CA GLY A 221 11.92 11.36 13.72
C GLY A 221 11.73 12.25 14.96
N GLY A 222 11.67 11.67 16.17
CA GLY A 222 11.62 12.40 17.44
C GLY A 222 10.22 12.72 17.98
N GLY A 223 9.81 11.98 19.03
CA GLY A 223 8.64 12.21 19.91
C GLY A 223 7.32 11.69 19.32
N VAL A 224 6.59 10.74 19.93
CA VAL A 224 6.05 10.68 21.31
C VAL A 224 6.03 9.21 21.76
N LYS A 225 6.28 8.96 23.06
CA LYS A 225 6.13 7.62 23.67
C LYS A 225 4.65 7.24 23.74
N GLU A 226 4.26 6.14 23.10
CA GLU A 226 2.90 5.60 23.20
C GLU A 226 2.82 4.56 24.33
N GLU A 227 1.98 4.84 25.33
CA GLU A 227 1.62 3.92 26.40
C GLU A 227 0.72 2.81 25.87
N THR A 228 1.13 1.57 26.14
CA THR A 228 0.47 0.36 25.69
C THR A 228 -0.81 0.13 26.49
N THR A 229 -1.98 0.15 25.86
CA THR A 229 -3.16 -0.55 26.39
C THR A 229 -3.86 -1.39 25.32
N ARG A 230 -3.53 -2.67 25.36
CA ARG A 230 -4.10 -3.78 24.59
C ARG A 230 -5.55 -4.04 25.02
N LYS A 231 -6.52 -3.91 24.12
CA LYS A 231 -7.78 -4.65 24.21
C LYS A 231 -8.18 -5.19 22.84
N THR A 232 -8.15 -6.51 22.74
CA THR A 232 -8.54 -7.32 21.59
C THR A 232 -10.06 -7.42 21.55
N LYS A 233 -10.68 -7.17 20.39
CA LYS A 233 -11.98 -7.74 20.06
C LYS A 233 -12.03 -8.08 18.57
N THR A 234 -12.21 -9.37 18.29
CA THR A 234 -12.37 -9.97 16.97
C THR A 234 -13.83 -9.82 16.53
N GLU A 235 -14.10 -9.38 15.30
CA GLU A 235 -15.37 -9.68 14.65
C GLU A 235 -15.30 -9.67 13.12
N LYS A 236 -16.37 -10.21 12.52
CA LYS A 236 -16.41 -11.15 11.38
C LYS A 236 -16.23 -10.53 9.99
N ILE A 237 -15.66 -11.34 9.10
CA ILE A 237 -15.47 -11.09 7.66
C ILE A 237 -16.76 -11.43 6.92
N ILE A 238 -17.27 -10.49 6.11
CA ILE A 238 -18.31 -10.72 5.10
C ILE A 238 -17.64 -10.72 3.73
N PRO A 239 -17.79 -11.75 2.89
CA PRO A 239 -17.26 -11.75 1.53
C PRO A 239 -18.22 -11.02 0.59
N VAL A 240 -17.71 -10.09 -0.21
CA VAL A 240 -18.41 -9.60 -1.41
C VAL A 240 -17.74 -10.21 -2.63
N ASP A 241 -18.52 -11.01 -3.32
CA ASP A 241 -18.21 -11.73 -4.55
C ASP A 241 -18.02 -10.74 -5.70
N GLU A 242 -16.97 -10.94 -6.49
CA GLU A 242 -16.92 -10.40 -7.84
C GLU A 242 -16.37 -11.52 -8.74
N HIS A 243 -17.29 -12.23 -9.36
CA HIS A 243 -17.04 -13.27 -10.34
C HIS A 243 -16.10 -12.76 -11.44
N VAL A 244 -14.95 -13.41 -11.57
CA VAL A 244 -14.16 -13.38 -12.80
C VAL A 244 -13.69 -14.80 -13.06
N GLU A 245 -14.32 -15.45 -14.03
CA GLU A 245 -13.83 -16.71 -14.59
C GLU A 245 -12.42 -16.51 -15.17
N LEU A 246 -11.55 -17.49 -14.88
CA LEU A 246 -10.21 -17.60 -15.43
C LEU A 246 -10.23 -18.21 -16.83
#